data_AF-A0A7C6KWT8-F1
#
_entry.id   AF-A0A7C6KWT8-F1
#
_cell.length_a   1.000
_cell.length_b   1.000
_cell.length_c   1.000
_cell.angle_alpha   90.00
_cell.angle_beta   90.00
_cell.angle_gamma   90.00
#
_symmetry.space_group_name_H-M   'P 1'
#
loop_
_entity.id
_entity.type
_entity.pdbx_description
1 polymer ?
#
loop_
_entity_poly.entity_id
_entity_poly.type
_entity_poly.pdbx_seq_one_letter_code
_entity_poly.pdbx_strand_id
1 'polypeptide(L)'
;VNFASELTGESIAPLDFSEQTPEMNEEGDYIIQLTPEELDNLLEIYFTVWEPVFGEEDYYIMLGESSDVEIAEDGTIITEFDGVWPGINGDFVCLYEIGRTQSGAKYAIPAVLNGEEVDIIVVFDDANPDGRIIGARPLSGETGMAAKNMLKIKKGDKLKFLYYAEYFGEDESKELEEWYEGEEFTVGDEFELEWLEVNPGEVYLYGFYFIDVQQNEYYTDFVEVEFIE
;
A
#
# COMPACT_ATOMS: atom_id res chain seq x y z
N VAL A 1 32.93 8.06 25.22
CA VAL A 1 32.94 7.10 24.09
C VAL A 1 32.92 7.94 22.83
N ASN A 2 33.89 7.77 21.93
CA ASN A 2 34.06 8.61 20.74
C ASN A 2 32.87 8.43 19.79
N PHE A 3 32.09 9.49 19.56
CA PHE A 3 30.99 9.56 18.58
C PHE A 3 31.51 9.79 17.14
N ALA A 4 32.70 9.29 16.83
CA ALA A 4 33.33 9.44 15.53
C ALA A 4 34.07 8.15 15.20
N SER A 5 33.31 7.14 14.81
CA SER A 5 33.82 5.98 14.10
C SER A 5 33.10 5.91 12.76
N GLU A 6 33.81 6.37 11.75
CA GLU A 6 33.71 5.96 10.34
C GLU A 6 32.37 6.18 9.64
N LEU A 7 32.15 7.41 9.14
CA LEU A 7 31.55 7.56 7.82
C LEU A 7 32.61 7.06 6.82
N THR A 8 32.66 5.75 6.59
CA THR A 8 33.31 5.24 5.38
C THR A 8 32.47 5.78 4.24
N GLY A 9 33.02 6.65 3.40
CA GLY A 9 32.33 7.10 2.18
C GLY A 9 32.20 5.99 1.14
N GLU A 10 32.08 4.73 1.58
CA GLU A 10 31.82 3.58 0.74
C GLU A 10 30.32 3.52 0.50
N SER A 11 29.95 3.48 -0.78
CA SER A 11 28.56 3.27 -1.19
C SER A 11 28.09 1.95 -0.58
N ILE A 12 26.97 1.97 0.12
CA ILE A 12 26.28 0.74 0.50
C ILE A 12 25.79 0.12 -0.82
N ALA A 13 26.02 -1.19 -0.98
CA ALA A 13 25.55 -1.89 -2.18
C ALA A 13 24.02 -1.84 -2.23
N PRO A 14 23.40 -1.63 -3.40
CA PRO A 14 21.96 -1.80 -3.54
C PRO A 14 21.55 -3.20 -3.09
N LEU A 15 20.40 -3.30 -2.44
CA LEU A 15 19.76 -4.58 -2.15
C LEU A 15 19.28 -5.22 -3.47
N ASP A 16 19.06 -6.54 -3.45
CA ASP A 16 18.45 -7.25 -4.56
C ASP A 16 17.55 -8.35 -4.01
N PHE A 17 16.25 -8.10 -4.05
CA PHE A 17 15.21 -9.01 -3.57
C PHE A 17 14.42 -9.64 -4.71
N SER A 18 14.74 -9.32 -5.97
CA SER A 18 13.93 -9.68 -7.14
C SER A 18 13.78 -11.19 -7.37
N GLU A 19 14.70 -11.99 -6.82
CA GLU A 19 14.69 -13.46 -6.91
C GLU A 19 14.28 -14.13 -5.57
N GLN A 20 13.93 -13.34 -4.54
CA GLN A 20 13.41 -13.86 -3.28
C GLN A 20 11.90 -13.98 -3.38
N THR A 21 11.35 -15.13 -3.02
CA THR A 21 9.90 -15.37 -3.06
C THR A 21 9.40 -15.53 -1.61
N PRO A 22 8.28 -14.87 -1.23
CA PRO A 22 7.62 -15.13 0.05
C PRO A 22 7.34 -16.62 0.27
N GLU A 23 7.60 -17.12 1.47
CA GLU A 23 7.23 -18.49 1.86
C GLU A 23 6.06 -18.44 2.85
N MET A 24 5.10 -19.36 2.74
CA MET A 24 4.05 -19.49 3.76
C MET A 24 4.49 -20.51 4.83
N ASN A 25 4.50 -20.10 6.09
CA ASN A 25 4.88 -20.95 7.21
C ASN A 25 3.73 -21.93 7.62
N GLU A 26 3.94 -22.75 8.65
CA GLU A 26 2.92 -23.70 9.13
C GLU A 26 1.71 -23.03 9.81
N GLU A 27 1.84 -21.77 10.22
CA GLU A 27 0.81 -20.96 10.89
C GLU A 27 -0.06 -20.18 9.89
N GLY A 28 0.38 -20.07 8.64
CA GLY A 28 -0.30 -19.34 7.57
C GLY A 28 0.28 -17.96 7.28
N ASP A 29 1.37 -17.59 7.96
CA ASP A 29 2.03 -16.29 7.75
C ASP A 29 2.98 -16.36 6.56
N TYR A 30 3.12 -15.22 5.88
CA TYR A 30 4.12 -15.03 4.84
C TYR A 30 5.43 -14.56 5.46
N ILE A 31 6.51 -15.23 5.11
CA ILE A 31 7.85 -14.99 5.65
C ILE A 31 8.89 -14.75 4.55
N ILE A 32 9.90 -13.95 4.89
CA ILE A 32 11.13 -13.79 4.12
C ILE A 32 12.31 -13.61 5.07
N GLN A 33 13.43 -14.25 4.78
CA GLN A 33 14.62 -14.19 5.62
C GLN A 33 15.60 -13.16 5.07
N LEU A 34 15.93 -12.18 5.89
CA LEU A 34 16.96 -11.21 5.56
C LEU A 34 18.26 -11.50 6.30
N THR A 35 19.37 -11.25 5.65
CA THR A 35 20.68 -11.26 6.30
C THR A 35 20.82 -10.05 7.22
N PRO A 36 21.73 -10.10 8.22
CA PRO A 36 21.99 -8.94 9.07
C PRO A 36 22.43 -7.67 8.31
N GLU A 37 23.13 -7.84 7.19
CA GLU A 37 23.57 -6.71 6.35
C GLU A 37 22.40 -6.07 5.61
N GLU A 38 21.46 -6.87 5.09
CA GLU A 38 20.25 -6.37 4.45
C GLU A 38 19.37 -5.63 5.47
N LEU A 39 19.18 -6.20 6.67
CA LEU A 39 18.44 -5.55 7.77
C LEU A 39 19.06 -4.23 8.21
N ASP A 40 20.38 -4.17 8.33
CA ASP A 40 21.09 -2.93 8.71
C ASP A 40 20.94 -1.82 7.64
N ASN A 41 20.66 -2.19 6.39
CA ASN A 41 20.45 -1.26 5.27
C ASN A 41 18.98 -0.87 5.07
N LEU A 42 18.03 -1.52 5.73
CA LEU A 42 16.59 -1.26 5.55
C LEU A 42 16.12 -0.02 6.32
N LEU A 43 15.24 0.73 5.67
CA LEU A 43 14.53 1.87 6.25
C LEU A 43 13.07 1.53 6.53
N GLU A 44 12.37 0.98 5.54
CA GLU A 44 10.95 0.62 5.64
C GLU A 44 10.69 -0.74 4.98
N ILE A 45 9.68 -1.45 5.49
CA ILE A 45 9.23 -2.74 4.99
C ILE A 45 7.71 -2.73 4.97
N TYR A 46 7.15 -3.20 3.87
CA TYR A 46 5.73 -3.41 3.68
C TYR A 46 5.50 -4.79 3.06
N PHE A 47 4.32 -5.35 3.25
CA PHE A 47 3.78 -6.30 2.29
C PHE A 47 2.78 -5.60 1.38
N THR A 48 2.61 -6.11 0.17
CA THR A 48 1.69 -5.60 -0.84
C THR A 48 0.78 -6.71 -1.33
N VAL A 49 -0.47 -6.35 -1.59
CA VAL A 49 -1.47 -7.24 -2.18
C VAL A 49 -1.97 -6.61 -3.46
N TRP A 50 -2.11 -7.42 -4.51
CA TRP A 50 -2.54 -6.98 -5.82
C TRP A 50 -3.68 -7.82 -6.35
N GLU A 51 -4.69 -7.15 -6.91
CA GLU A 51 -5.90 -7.75 -7.48
C GLU A 51 -5.81 -7.73 -9.01
N PRO A 52 -6.15 -8.83 -9.70
CA PRO A 52 -6.11 -8.89 -11.16
C PRO A 52 -7.15 -7.94 -11.79
N VAL A 53 -6.75 -7.23 -12.84
CA VAL A 53 -7.67 -6.36 -13.59
C VAL A 53 -8.55 -7.21 -14.50
N PHE A 54 -9.87 -7.15 -14.30
CA PHE A 54 -10.81 -7.95 -15.09
C PHE A 54 -10.69 -7.68 -16.60
N GLY A 55 -10.32 -8.72 -17.35
CA GLY A 55 -10.23 -8.66 -18.80
C GLY A 55 -8.88 -8.18 -19.35
N GLU A 56 -7.92 -7.87 -18.48
CA GLU A 56 -6.56 -7.49 -18.84
C GLU A 56 -5.56 -8.53 -18.31
N GLU A 57 -4.92 -9.27 -19.22
CA GLU A 57 -3.95 -10.32 -18.86
C GLU A 57 -2.69 -9.70 -18.26
N ASP A 58 -2.25 -10.26 -17.14
CA ASP A 58 -1.09 -9.86 -16.32
C ASP A 58 -1.10 -8.41 -15.80
N TYR A 59 -2.22 -7.69 -15.87
CA TYR A 59 -2.38 -6.39 -15.21
C TYR A 59 -3.03 -6.58 -13.84
N TYR A 60 -2.46 -5.94 -12.83
CA TYR A 60 -2.96 -5.98 -11.46
C TYR A 60 -3.04 -4.58 -10.87
N ILE A 61 -4.09 -4.29 -10.10
CA ILE A 61 -4.17 -3.09 -9.27
C ILE A 61 -3.66 -3.38 -7.87
N MET A 62 -2.92 -2.45 -7.29
CA MET A 62 -2.49 -2.54 -5.90
C MET A 62 -3.72 -2.36 -5.00
N LEU A 63 -4.10 -3.45 -4.34
CA LEU A 63 -5.16 -3.49 -3.35
C LEU A 63 -4.70 -2.69 -2.12
N GLY A 64 -3.46 -2.91 -1.69
CA GLY A 64 -2.73 -1.95 -0.87
C GLY A 64 -1.41 -2.46 -0.31
N GLU A 65 -0.83 -1.61 0.53
CA GLU A 65 0.42 -1.84 1.27
C GLU A 65 0.16 -1.83 2.78
N SER A 66 0.85 -2.68 3.54
CA SER A 66 0.79 -2.68 4.99
C SER A 66 2.19 -2.78 5.59
N SER A 67 2.43 -1.95 6.61
CA SER A 67 3.64 -1.97 7.43
C SER A 67 3.46 -2.78 8.72
N ASP A 68 2.37 -3.55 8.82
CA ASP A 68 2.17 -4.50 9.92
C ASP A 68 3.06 -5.73 9.69
N VAL A 69 4.32 -5.58 10.08
CA VAL A 69 5.38 -6.58 9.89
C VAL A 69 6.05 -6.87 11.23
N GLU A 70 6.25 -8.15 11.53
CA GLU A 70 7.10 -8.60 12.64
C GLU A 70 8.50 -8.92 12.12
N ILE A 71 9.54 -8.50 12.86
CA ILE A 71 10.93 -8.85 12.58
C ILE A 71 11.43 -9.71 13.75
N ALA A 72 11.65 -11.00 13.49
CA ALA A 72 12.18 -11.94 14.46
C ALA A 72 13.66 -11.67 14.77
N GLU A 73 14.15 -12.21 15.89
CA GLU A 73 15.55 -12.00 16.33
C GLU A 73 16.59 -12.54 15.32
N ASP A 74 16.23 -13.53 14.51
CA ASP A 74 17.09 -14.11 13.48
C ASP A 74 17.02 -13.38 12.13
N GLY A 75 16.20 -12.33 12.03
CA GLY A 75 16.03 -11.55 10.81
C GLY A 75 14.92 -12.03 9.87
N THR A 76 14.10 -13.00 10.31
CA THR A 76 12.89 -13.39 9.58
C THR A 76 11.85 -12.27 9.68
N ILE A 77 11.38 -11.78 8.54
CA ILE A 77 10.20 -10.92 8.45
C ILE A 77 8.98 -11.82 8.39
N ILE A 78 7.95 -11.52 9.18
CA ILE A 78 6.72 -12.28 9.30
C ILE A 78 5.54 -11.33 9.12
N THR A 79 4.59 -11.72 8.28
CA THR A 79 3.43 -10.91 7.90
C THR A 79 2.20 -11.77 7.75
N GLU A 80 1.05 -11.25 8.15
CA GLU A 80 -0.24 -11.92 8.05
C GLU A 80 -1.13 -11.16 7.05
N PHE A 81 -1.74 -11.90 6.13
CA PHE A 81 -2.83 -11.39 5.31
C PHE A 81 -4.03 -12.33 5.42
N ASP A 82 -5.02 -11.90 6.20
CA ASP A 82 -6.23 -12.67 6.54
C ASP A 82 -7.35 -12.58 5.50
N GLY A 83 -7.09 -11.89 4.38
CA GLY A 83 -8.06 -11.65 3.32
C GLY A 83 -9.05 -10.53 3.63
N VAL A 84 -8.77 -9.67 4.61
CA VAL A 84 -9.59 -8.50 4.91
C VAL A 84 -8.83 -7.22 4.56
N TRP A 85 -9.47 -6.30 3.84
CA TRP A 85 -8.84 -5.06 3.38
C TRP A 85 -9.77 -3.84 3.48
N PRO A 86 -9.25 -2.62 3.67
CA PRO A 86 -10.06 -1.41 3.69
C PRO A 86 -10.86 -1.21 2.39
N GLY A 87 -12.10 -0.80 2.57
CA GLY A 87 -13.00 -0.39 1.51
C GLY A 87 -13.81 0.84 1.87
N ILE A 88 -14.48 1.39 0.88
CA ILE A 88 -15.49 2.44 1.02
C ILE A 88 -16.59 2.17 0.00
N ASN A 89 -17.84 2.05 0.47
CA ASN A 89 -19.01 1.85 -0.39
C ASN A 89 -18.95 0.52 -1.19
N GLY A 90 -18.36 -0.52 -0.59
CA GLY A 90 -18.21 -1.85 -1.16
C GLY A 90 -17.05 -2.00 -2.15
N ASP A 91 -16.34 -0.92 -2.45
CA ASP A 91 -15.14 -0.95 -3.30
C ASP A 91 -13.89 -0.91 -2.40
N PHE A 92 -12.91 -1.76 -2.68
CA PHE A 92 -11.61 -1.69 -1.99
C PHE A 92 -10.92 -0.36 -2.23
N VAL A 93 -10.10 0.08 -1.28
CA VAL A 93 -9.29 1.30 -1.39
C VAL A 93 -7.86 1.06 -0.93
N CYS A 94 -6.90 1.59 -1.68
CA CYS A 94 -5.50 1.56 -1.26
C CYS A 94 -5.21 2.71 -0.27
N LEU A 95 -4.64 2.36 0.89
CA LEU A 95 -4.21 3.31 1.91
C LEU A 95 -2.70 3.53 1.81
N TYR A 96 -2.27 4.68 1.29
CA TYR A 96 -0.86 5.07 1.30
C TYR A 96 -0.50 5.82 2.57
N GLU A 97 0.49 5.34 3.34
CA GLU A 97 0.88 6.02 4.57
C GLU A 97 1.56 7.36 4.24
N ILE A 98 0.99 8.47 4.73
CA ILE A 98 1.54 9.82 4.53
C ILE A 98 2.11 10.42 5.82
N GLY A 99 2.11 9.65 6.90
CA GLY A 99 2.83 10.00 8.12
C GLY A 99 2.30 9.31 9.37
N ARG A 100 3.25 8.88 10.21
CA ARG A 100 3.01 8.19 11.47
C ARG A 100 3.62 8.93 12.66
N THR A 101 2.94 8.83 13.79
CA THR A 101 3.33 9.41 15.08
C THR A 101 3.06 8.39 16.18
N GLN A 102 3.55 8.67 17.40
CA GLN A 102 3.19 7.83 18.57
C GLN A 102 1.69 7.82 18.89
N SER A 103 0.92 8.80 18.38
CA SER A 103 -0.52 8.93 18.65
C SER A 103 -1.40 8.38 17.52
N GLY A 104 -0.80 7.78 16.49
CA GLY A 104 -1.54 7.28 15.33
C GLY A 104 -0.88 7.61 13.99
N ALA A 105 -1.54 7.18 12.92
CA ALA A 105 -1.09 7.27 11.54
C ALA A 105 -2.12 7.95 10.64
N LYS A 106 -1.64 8.48 9.51
CA LYS A 106 -2.43 9.14 8.48
C LYS A 106 -2.19 8.49 7.14
N TYR A 107 -3.27 8.29 6.41
CA TYR A 107 -3.24 7.68 5.10
C TYR A 107 -3.96 8.55 4.08
N ALA A 108 -3.54 8.43 2.82
CA ALA A 108 -4.17 9.01 1.65
C ALA A 108 -4.77 7.92 0.77
N ILE A 109 -5.99 8.14 0.30
CA ILE A 109 -6.64 7.34 -0.74
C ILE A 109 -6.78 8.23 -1.98
N PRO A 110 -6.06 7.96 -3.08
CA PRO A 110 -6.18 8.68 -4.32
C PRO A 110 -7.59 8.54 -4.92
N ALA A 111 -8.19 9.67 -5.32
CA ALA A 111 -9.55 9.69 -5.84
C ALA A 111 -9.80 10.90 -6.75
N VAL A 112 -10.90 10.87 -7.50
CA VAL A 112 -11.46 12.03 -8.19
C VAL A 112 -12.80 12.39 -7.55
N LEU A 113 -12.89 13.60 -6.98
CA LEU A 113 -14.07 14.13 -6.33
C LEU A 113 -14.67 15.26 -7.18
N ASN A 114 -15.87 15.03 -7.73
CA ASN A 114 -16.58 15.97 -8.61
C ASN A 114 -15.72 16.46 -9.81
N GLY A 115 -14.85 15.60 -10.34
CA GLY A 115 -13.97 15.89 -11.47
C GLY A 115 -12.62 16.50 -11.11
N GLU A 116 -12.28 16.63 -9.82
CA GLU A 116 -10.99 17.14 -9.34
C GLU A 116 -10.24 16.04 -8.59
N GLU A 117 -8.94 15.88 -8.86
CA GLU A 117 -8.09 14.93 -8.14
C GLU A 117 -7.86 15.35 -6.69
N VAL A 118 -8.05 14.39 -5.78
CA VAL A 118 -7.92 14.57 -4.34
C VAL A 118 -7.29 13.34 -3.71
N ASP A 119 -6.71 13.52 -2.53
CA ASP A 119 -6.50 12.45 -1.57
C ASP A 119 -7.59 12.49 -0.51
N ILE A 120 -8.34 11.41 -0.35
CA ILE A 120 -9.19 11.23 0.83
C ILE A 120 -8.28 10.88 2.00
N ILE A 121 -8.39 11.63 3.09
CA ILE A 121 -7.50 11.48 4.24
C ILE A 121 -8.19 10.65 5.31
N VAL A 122 -7.52 9.59 5.73
CA VAL A 122 -7.93 8.69 6.82
C VAL A 122 -6.97 8.86 8.00
N VAL A 123 -7.49 8.82 9.22
CA VAL A 123 -6.69 8.77 10.46
C VAL A 123 -6.97 7.49 11.23
N PHE A 124 -5.92 6.90 11.77
CA PHE A 124 -5.99 5.79 12.72
C PHE A 124 -5.38 6.27 14.04
N ASP A 125 -6.14 6.15 15.13
CA ASP A 125 -5.71 6.52 16.49
C ASP A 125 -6.49 5.70 17.53
N ASP A 126 -6.15 5.83 18.82
CA ASP A 126 -6.82 5.09 19.91
C ASP A 126 -8.35 5.28 19.94
N ALA A 127 -8.87 6.39 19.40
CA ALA A 127 -10.30 6.67 19.36
C ALA A 127 -10.97 6.17 18.06
N ASN A 128 -10.19 5.89 17.03
CA ASN A 128 -10.62 5.43 15.71
C ASN A 128 -9.71 4.28 15.25
N PRO A 129 -9.72 3.12 15.95
CA PRO A 129 -8.84 2.00 15.63
C PRO A 129 -9.14 1.41 14.25
N ASP A 130 -10.39 1.49 13.80
CA ASP A 130 -10.83 1.00 12.48
C ASP A 130 -10.72 2.08 11.39
N GLY A 131 -10.07 3.21 11.68
CA GLY A 131 -9.90 4.31 10.75
C GLY A 131 -11.08 5.29 10.71
N ARG A 132 -10.78 6.57 10.44
CA ARG A 132 -11.80 7.60 10.24
C ARG A 132 -11.44 8.52 9.10
N ILE A 133 -12.34 8.64 8.14
CA ILE A 133 -12.25 9.63 7.06
C ILE A 133 -12.43 11.04 7.65
N ILE A 134 -11.46 11.92 7.39
CA ILE A 134 -11.46 13.28 7.93
C ILE A 134 -11.77 14.35 6.89
N GLY A 135 -11.73 14.01 5.60
CA GLY A 135 -12.02 14.88 4.47
C GLY A 135 -11.18 14.52 3.25
N ALA A 136 -11.19 15.37 2.23
CA ALA A 136 -10.37 15.22 1.04
C ALA A 136 -9.42 16.41 0.86
N ARG A 137 -8.19 16.16 0.42
CA ARG A 137 -7.16 17.16 0.13
C ARG A 137 -6.99 17.25 -1.40
N PRO A 138 -7.28 18.39 -2.04
CA PRO A 138 -6.97 18.60 -3.45
C PRO A 138 -5.47 18.45 -3.75
N LEU A 139 -5.14 17.74 -4.83
CA LEU A 139 -3.77 17.60 -5.32
C LEU A 139 -3.31 18.85 -6.10
N SER A 140 -4.23 19.48 -6.82
CA SER A 140 -4.00 20.68 -7.63
C SER A 140 -4.43 21.96 -6.87
N GLY A 141 -3.54 22.53 -6.07
CA GLY A 141 -3.64 23.95 -5.71
C GLY A 141 -3.01 24.79 -6.82
N GLU A 142 -3.70 25.80 -7.37
CA GLU A 142 -3.25 26.76 -8.42
C GLU A 142 -1.86 27.43 -8.16
N THR A 143 -1.13 27.12 -7.08
CA THR A 143 0.12 27.76 -6.69
C THR A 143 1.19 26.85 -6.08
N GLY A 144 1.09 25.52 -6.21
CA GLY A 144 2.11 24.61 -5.63
C GLY A 144 2.18 24.67 -4.09
N MET A 145 1.13 25.20 -3.46
CA MET A 145 0.91 25.11 -2.03
C MET A 145 -0.16 24.04 -1.79
N ALA A 146 0.15 23.07 -0.92
CA ALA A 146 -0.85 22.13 -0.41
C ALA A 146 -2.10 22.90 0.04
N ALA A 147 -3.26 22.51 -0.47
CA ALA A 147 -4.53 23.11 -0.09
C ALA A 147 -4.69 22.99 1.44
N LYS A 148 -4.60 24.13 2.15
CA LYS A 148 -4.68 24.16 3.63
C LYS A 148 -6.06 23.76 4.17
N ASN A 149 -7.05 23.66 3.29
CA ASN A 149 -8.42 23.34 3.64
C ASN A 149 -8.77 21.97 3.09
N MET A 150 -9.09 21.03 3.97
CA MET A 150 -9.73 19.79 3.53
C MET A 150 -11.16 20.08 3.07
N LEU A 151 -11.52 19.51 1.92
CA LEU A 151 -12.87 19.44 1.42
C LEU A 151 -13.67 18.46 2.26
N LYS A 152 -14.92 18.82 2.53
CA LYS A 152 -15.88 17.89 3.13
C LYS A 152 -16.57 17.11 2.00
N ILE A 153 -16.41 15.79 2.02
CA ILE A 153 -17.18 14.86 1.19
C ILE A 153 -18.61 14.79 1.75
N LYS A 154 -19.62 14.91 0.89
CA LYS A 154 -21.02 14.97 1.31
C LYS A 154 -21.92 14.22 0.33
N LYS A 155 -23.11 13.86 0.81
CA LYS A 155 -24.18 13.28 -0.01
C LYS A 155 -24.37 14.02 -1.33
N GLY A 156 -24.37 13.27 -2.42
CA GLY A 156 -24.56 13.76 -3.78
C GLY A 156 -23.28 14.17 -4.51
N ASP A 157 -22.13 14.17 -3.86
CA ASP A 157 -20.84 14.28 -4.55
C ASP A 157 -20.60 13.05 -5.44
N LYS A 158 -19.88 13.24 -6.54
CA LYS A 158 -19.42 12.18 -7.45
C LYS A 158 -18.00 11.78 -7.08
N LEU A 159 -17.76 10.49 -6.91
CA LEU A 159 -16.47 9.96 -6.49
C LEU A 159 -16.10 8.74 -7.33
N LYS A 160 -14.82 8.63 -7.67
CA LYS A 160 -14.17 7.40 -8.12
C LYS A 160 -12.81 7.28 -7.44
N PHE A 161 -12.39 6.07 -7.14
CA PHE A 161 -11.05 5.80 -6.60
C PHE A 161 -10.06 5.65 -7.74
N LEU A 162 -8.79 5.94 -7.42
CA LEU A 162 -7.66 5.75 -8.33
C LEU A 162 -6.74 4.71 -7.72
N TYR A 163 -6.34 3.73 -8.51
CA TYR A 163 -5.47 2.64 -8.09
C TYR A 163 -4.20 2.67 -8.92
N TYR A 164 -3.07 2.39 -8.26
CA TYR A 164 -1.84 2.07 -8.98
C TYR A 164 -2.03 0.70 -9.64
N ALA A 165 -1.75 0.60 -10.93
CA ALA A 165 -1.77 -0.65 -11.66
C ALA A 165 -0.40 -0.93 -12.26
N GLU A 166 -0.02 -2.20 -12.24
CA GLU A 166 1.25 -2.68 -12.77
C GLU A 166 1.06 -3.92 -13.64
N TYR A 167 1.90 -4.03 -14.68
CA TYR A 167 1.97 -5.18 -15.57
C TYR A 167 3.04 -6.16 -15.08
N PHE A 168 2.63 -7.37 -14.73
CA PHE A 168 3.49 -8.44 -14.19
C PHE A 168 3.87 -9.49 -15.24
N GLY A 169 3.55 -9.28 -16.52
CA GLY A 169 3.87 -10.24 -17.58
C GLY A 169 5.25 -10.01 -18.23
N GLU A 170 5.64 -10.93 -19.11
CA GLU A 170 6.97 -10.91 -19.75
C GLU A 170 7.07 -9.99 -20.99
N ASP A 171 5.96 -9.37 -21.43
CA ASP A 171 5.94 -8.51 -22.62
C ASP A 171 6.48 -7.11 -22.32
N GLU A 172 7.78 -6.90 -22.58
CA GLU A 172 8.47 -5.61 -22.44
C GLU A 172 7.87 -4.44 -23.26
N SER A 173 6.90 -4.68 -24.15
CA SER A 173 6.22 -3.64 -24.91
C SER A 173 5.00 -3.03 -24.21
N LYS A 174 4.59 -3.60 -23.08
CA LYS A 174 3.51 -3.10 -22.24
C LYS A 174 4.00 -1.97 -21.34
N GLU A 175 3.12 -0.99 -21.10
CA GLU A 175 3.39 0.05 -20.11
C GLU A 175 3.34 -0.58 -18.72
N LEU A 176 4.37 -0.32 -17.92
CA LEU A 176 4.52 -0.91 -16.58
C LEU A 176 3.68 -0.19 -15.53
N GLU A 177 3.30 1.07 -15.74
CA GLU A 177 2.60 1.87 -14.74
C GLU A 177 1.42 2.61 -15.36
N GLU A 178 0.21 2.30 -14.90
CA GLU A 178 -1.00 3.04 -15.26
C GLU A 178 -1.86 3.33 -14.02
N TRP A 179 -2.49 4.50 -13.97
CA TRP A 179 -3.53 4.75 -12.97
C TRP A 179 -4.84 4.16 -13.45
N TYR A 180 -5.33 3.16 -12.73
CA TYR A 180 -6.64 2.57 -13.00
C TYR A 180 -7.73 3.40 -12.30
N GLU A 181 -8.76 3.76 -13.06
CA GLU A 181 -9.93 4.46 -12.52
C GLU A 181 -11.01 3.45 -12.13
N GLY A 182 -11.37 3.43 -10.85
CA GLY A 182 -12.53 2.68 -10.38
C GLY A 182 -13.85 3.24 -10.92
N GLU A 183 -14.93 2.51 -10.65
CA GLU A 183 -16.28 2.91 -11.04
C GLU A 183 -16.72 4.18 -10.30
N GLU A 184 -17.36 5.12 -11.03
CA GLU A 184 -17.88 6.33 -10.42
C GLU A 184 -19.19 6.06 -9.67
N PHE A 185 -19.24 6.41 -8.39
CA PHE A 185 -20.45 6.37 -7.58
C PHE A 185 -20.86 7.74 -7.06
N THR A 186 -22.06 7.79 -6.49
CA THR A 186 -22.60 9.00 -5.85
C THR A 186 -22.63 8.79 -4.35
N VAL A 187 -21.96 9.68 -3.61
CA VAL A 187 -21.86 9.59 -2.14
C VAL A 187 -23.26 9.57 -1.52
N GLY A 188 -23.49 8.55 -0.68
CA GLY A 188 -24.74 8.32 0.03
C GLY A 188 -24.92 9.15 1.29
N ASP A 189 -25.78 8.67 2.19
CA ASP A 189 -25.93 9.26 3.54
C ASP A 189 -24.75 8.91 4.46
N GLU A 190 -24.15 7.74 4.26
CA GLU A 190 -22.99 7.23 4.98
C GLU A 190 -21.78 7.22 4.03
N PHE A 191 -20.61 7.59 4.56
CA PHE A 191 -19.33 7.60 3.85
C PHE A 191 -18.23 7.38 4.89
N GLU A 192 -17.93 6.12 5.14
CA GLU A 192 -17.08 5.65 6.21
C GLU A 192 -16.11 4.60 5.65
N LEU A 193 -15.00 4.40 6.34
CA LEU A 193 -14.11 3.29 6.02
C LEU A 193 -14.74 2.01 6.55
N GLU A 194 -14.73 0.96 5.75
CA GLU A 194 -15.15 -0.38 6.13
C GLU A 194 -14.03 -1.39 5.84
N TRP A 195 -14.19 -2.61 6.33
CA TRP A 195 -13.25 -3.71 6.15
C TRP A 195 -13.96 -4.81 5.40
N LEU A 196 -13.50 -5.06 4.17
CA LEU A 196 -14.12 -5.96 3.21
C LEU A 196 -13.31 -7.24 3.12
N GLU A 197 -14.00 -8.38 3.00
CA GLU A 197 -13.36 -9.65 2.66
C GLU A 197 -13.04 -9.68 1.16
N VAL A 198 -11.84 -10.14 0.79
CA VAL A 198 -11.44 -10.37 -0.59
C VAL A 198 -12.37 -11.37 -1.30
N ASN A 199 -12.47 -11.25 -2.61
CA ASN A 199 -13.38 -12.06 -3.40
C ASN A 199 -12.92 -13.53 -3.39
N PRO A 200 -13.78 -14.47 -2.94
CA PRO A 200 -13.42 -15.89 -2.96
C PRO A 200 -13.19 -16.40 -4.38
N GLY A 201 -12.12 -17.18 -4.57
CA GLY A 201 -11.74 -17.76 -5.85
C GLY A 201 -11.05 -16.81 -6.84
N GLU A 202 -10.78 -15.56 -6.46
CA GLU A 202 -9.81 -14.70 -7.16
C GLU A 202 -8.38 -15.02 -6.71
N VAL A 203 -7.45 -14.91 -7.64
CA VAL A 203 -6.01 -15.12 -7.38
C VAL A 203 -5.35 -13.76 -7.26
N TYR A 204 -4.96 -13.41 -6.04
CA TYR A 204 -4.23 -12.20 -5.70
C TYR A 204 -2.72 -12.45 -5.78
N LEU A 205 -1.93 -11.39 -6.02
CA LEU A 205 -0.48 -11.45 -5.86
C LEU A 205 -0.08 -10.86 -4.51
N TYR A 206 0.83 -11.54 -3.82
CA TYR A 206 1.38 -11.13 -2.55
C TYR A 206 2.91 -11.03 -2.63
N GLY A 207 3.48 -9.92 -2.16
CA GLY A 207 4.93 -9.70 -2.16
C GLY A 207 5.37 -8.70 -1.10
N PHE A 208 6.66 -8.67 -0.80
CA PHE A 208 7.24 -7.65 0.07
C PHE A 208 7.76 -6.47 -0.75
N TYR A 209 7.61 -5.29 -0.17
CA TYR A 209 8.12 -4.03 -0.68
C TYR A 209 9.06 -3.41 0.36
N PHE A 210 10.28 -3.09 -0.06
CA PHE A 210 11.36 -2.62 0.80
C PHE A 210 11.88 -1.27 0.35
N ILE A 211 12.20 -0.41 1.31
CA ILE A 211 12.90 0.85 1.09
C ILE A 211 14.20 0.83 1.89
N ASP A 212 15.35 1.04 1.24
CA ASP A 212 16.65 1.13 1.93
C ASP A 212 16.93 2.55 2.49
N VAL A 213 18.00 2.69 3.29
CA VAL A 213 18.41 4.00 3.85
C VAL A 213 18.86 5.02 2.78
N GLN A 214 19.05 4.58 1.54
CA GLN A 214 19.36 5.42 0.38
C GLN A 214 18.09 5.80 -0.41
N GLN A 215 16.90 5.38 0.03
CA GLN A 215 15.60 5.56 -0.63
C GLN A 215 15.47 4.79 -1.94
N ASN A 216 16.22 3.70 -2.12
CA ASN A 216 15.99 2.77 -3.20
C ASN A 216 14.82 1.84 -2.81
N GLU A 217 14.00 1.55 -3.80
CA GLU A 217 12.77 0.77 -3.69
C GLU A 217 12.97 -0.62 -4.30
N TYR A 218 12.49 -1.66 -3.64
CA TYR A 218 12.68 -3.05 -4.06
C TYR A 218 11.42 -3.87 -3.80
N TYR A 219 11.08 -4.73 -4.76
CA TYR A 219 10.07 -5.76 -4.60
C TYR A 219 10.72 -7.14 -4.56
N THR A 220 10.08 -8.05 -3.85
CA THR A 220 10.32 -9.49 -4.01
C THR A 220 9.69 -10.00 -5.30
N ASP A 221 9.95 -11.26 -5.63
CA ASP A 221 9.02 -12.02 -6.46
C ASP A 221 7.66 -12.16 -5.72
N PHE A 222 6.60 -12.47 -6.46
CA PHE A 222 5.24 -12.55 -5.93
C PHE A 222 4.77 -13.99 -5.82
N VAL A 223 3.91 -14.25 -4.83
CA VAL A 223 3.18 -15.50 -4.71
C VAL A 223 1.69 -15.29 -5.00
N GLU A 224 1.08 -16.29 -5.62
CA GLU A 224 -0.37 -16.35 -5.80
C GLU A 224 -1.05 -16.72 -4.48
N VAL A 225 -2.08 -15.97 -4.12
CA VAL A 225 -2.91 -16.17 -2.93
C VAL A 225 -4.37 -16.28 -3.32
N GLU A 226 -5.04 -17.33 -2.87
CA GLU A 226 -6.46 -17.59 -3.13
C GLU A 226 -7.18 -17.83 -1.80
N PHE A 227 -8.32 -17.18 -1.63
CA PHE A 227 -9.20 -17.39 -0.48
C PHE A 227 -10.41 -18.23 -0.90
N ILE A 228 -10.73 -19.25 -0.09
CA ILE A 228 -11.79 -20.22 -0.36
C ILE A 228 -12.95 -20.00 0.62
N GLU A 229 -14.19 -20.06 0.13
CA GLU A 229 -15.43 -20.05 0.96
C GLU A 229 -15.54 -21.20 1.99
#